data_AF-A0A1Q8B9T4-F1
#
_entry.id   AF-A0A1Q8B9T4-F1
#
_cell.length_a   1.000
_cell.length_b   1.000
_cell.length_c   1.000
_cell.angle_alpha   90.00
_cell.angle_beta   90.00
_cell.angle_gamma   90.00
#
_symmetry.space_group_name_H-M   'P 1'
#
loop_
_entity.id
_entity.type
_entity.pdbx_description
1 polymer ?
#
loop_
_entity_poly.entity_id
_entity_poly.type
_entity_poly.pdbx_seq_one_letter_code
_entity_poly.pdbx_strand_id
1 'polypeptide(L)'
;MIQTRVAHGRIYAFLVRLHDLWILLAWIGIVTGLMLNTFYNRSCFEFTTVRNPIAPCQSPLTLGLMFLAAIGGGAAMTDERIAMLGFLIVHVFASVLFITALVTPSLLGLTGTGLFNVILSQGIILAITYQFPFAILLSLVGSILGLYVGGKIDR
;
A
#
# COMPACT_ATOMS: atom_id res chain seq x y z
N MET A 1 -34.59 -11.46 28.52
CA MET A 1 -33.25 -10.82 28.63
C MET A 1 -32.14 -11.50 27.82
N ILE A 2 -32.36 -12.69 27.22
CA ILE A 2 -31.34 -13.44 26.46
C ILE A 2 -31.24 -12.96 24.99
N GLN A 3 -32.35 -12.50 24.42
CA GLN A 3 -32.45 -12.14 22.99
C GLN A 3 -31.66 -10.88 22.61
N THR A 4 -31.47 -9.93 23.54
CA THR A 4 -30.67 -8.73 23.31
C THR A 4 -29.18 -9.05 23.24
N ARG A 5 -28.65 -9.98 24.05
CA ARG A 5 -27.21 -10.34 24.03
C ARG A 5 -26.77 -10.94 22.69
N VAL A 6 -27.62 -11.75 22.06
CA VAL A 6 -27.33 -12.38 20.75
C VAL A 6 -27.31 -11.34 19.62
N ALA A 7 -28.24 -10.37 19.65
CA ALA A 7 -28.27 -9.27 18.68
C ALA A 7 -27.06 -8.33 18.83
N HIS A 8 -26.68 -7.99 20.07
CA HIS A 8 -25.50 -7.17 20.35
C HIS A 8 -24.20 -7.85 19.88
N GLY A 9 -24.08 -9.17 20.05
CA GLY A 9 -22.93 -9.92 19.55
C GLY A 9 -22.78 -9.88 18.03
N ARG A 10 -23.90 -9.98 17.27
CA ARG A 10 -23.86 -9.90 15.80
C ARG A 10 -23.52 -8.50 15.29
N ILE A 11 -24.09 -7.46 15.91
CA ILE A 11 -23.81 -6.07 15.56
C ILE A 11 -22.35 -5.71 15.87
N TYR A 12 -21.85 -6.13 17.03
CA TYR A 12 -20.46 -5.93 17.42
C TYR A 12 -19.49 -6.63 16.45
N ALA A 13 -19.74 -7.89 16.10
CA ALA A 13 -18.93 -8.61 15.12
C ALA A 13 -18.92 -7.94 13.73
N PHE A 14 -20.03 -7.33 13.33
CA PHE A 14 -20.11 -6.58 12.08
C PHE A 14 -19.31 -5.26 12.14
N LEU A 15 -19.42 -4.52 13.24
CA LEU A 15 -18.66 -3.28 13.45
C LEU A 15 -17.16 -3.52 13.44
N VAL A 16 -16.71 -4.62 14.06
CA VAL A 16 -15.30 -5.04 14.05
C VAL A 16 -14.80 -5.31 12.62
N ARG A 17 -15.59 -6.01 11.80
CA ARG A 17 -15.25 -6.24 10.38
C ARG A 17 -15.19 -4.95 9.56
N LEU A 18 -16.12 -4.02 9.80
CA LEU A 18 -16.11 -2.71 9.15
C LEU A 18 -14.91 -1.88 9.56
N HIS A 19 -14.53 -1.92 10.84
CA HIS A 19 -13.33 -1.26 11.33
C HIS A 19 -12.09 -1.79 10.62
N ASP A 20 -11.89 -3.10 10.57
CA ASP A 20 -10.71 -3.69 9.94
C ASP A 20 -10.67 -3.44 8.43
N LEU A 21 -11.83 -3.45 7.77
CA LEU A 21 -11.95 -3.04 6.37
C LEU A 21 -11.54 -1.57 6.18
N TRP A 22 -11.94 -0.68 7.08
CA TRP A 22 -11.58 0.73 7.02
C TRP A 22 -10.07 0.94 7.21
N ILE A 23 -9.46 0.24 8.16
CA ILE A 23 -8.00 0.26 8.34
C ILE A 23 -7.29 -0.23 7.08
N LEU A 24 -7.80 -1.29 6.45
CA LEU A 24 -7.24 -1.83 5.21
C LEU A 24 -7.33 -0.83 4.06
N LEU A 25 -8.47 -0.15 3.91
CA LEU A 25 -8.68 0.90 2.91
C LEU A 25 -7.77 2.11 3.14
N ALA A 26 -7.64 2.55 4.39
CA ALA A 26 -6.73 3.65 4.75
C ALA A 26 -5.27 3.28 4.43
N TRP A 27 -4.87 2.04 4.73
CA TRP A 27 -3.54 1.54 4.44
C TRP A 27 -3.26 1.47 2.92
N ILE A 28 -4.22 0.99 2.12
CA ILE A 28 -4.17 1.07 0.64
C ILE A 28 -3.93 2.51 0.18
N GLY A 29 -4.71 3.46 0.69
CA GLY A 29 -4.61 4.87 0.31
C GLY A 29 -3.25 5.47 0.63
N ILE A 30 -2.72 5.19 1.83
CA ILE A 30 -1.39 5.68 2.25
C ILE A 30 -0.30 5.10 1.35
N VAL A 31 -0.29 3.79 1.10
CA VAL A 31 0.72 3.14 0.25
C VAL A 31 0.64 3.69 -1.18
N THR A 32 -0.57 3.82 -1.73
CA THR A 32 -0.79 4.41 -3.07
C THR A 32 -0.27 5.84 -3.14
N GLY A 33 -0.58 6.66 -2.13
CA GLY A 33 -0.13 8.05 -2.05
C GLY A 33 1.38 8.17 -1.94
N LEU A 34 2.03 7.30 -1.15
CA LEU A 34 3.49 7.24 -1.05
C LEU A 34 4.13 6.84 -2.37
N MET A 35 3.55 5.88 -3.09
CA MET A 35 4.04 5.47 -4.41
C MET A 35 3.90 6.58 -5.45
N LEU A 36 2.75 7.26 -5.49
CA LEU A 36 2.52 8.40 -6.38
C LEU A 36 3.45 9.57 -6.05
N ASN A 37 3.57 9.94 -4.77
CA ASN A 37 4.46 11.01 -4.33
C ASN A 37 5.92 10.71 -4.64
N THR A 38 6.32 9.44 -4.53
CA THR A 38 7.64 8.98 -4.93
C THR A 38 7.84 9.21 -6.42
N PHE A 39 6.93 8.70 -7.25
CA PHE A 39 7.03 8.79 -8.71
C PHE A 39 7.11 10.24 -9.21
N TYR A 40 6.33 11.15 -8.63
CA TYR A 40 6.30 12.56 -9.03
C TYR A 40 7.43 13.42 -8.43
N ASN A 41 8.23 12.90 -7.49
CA ASN A 41 9.37 13.65 -6.91
C ASN A 41 10.67 13.50 -7.71
N ARG A 42 11.57 14.47 -7.53
CA ARG A 42 12.87 14.61 -8.25
C ARG A 42 13.74 13.34 -8.23
N SER A 43 13.61 12.48 -7.21
CA SER A 43 14.37 11.22 -7.09
C SER A 43 14.02 10.17 -8.16
N CYS A 44 12.87 10.30 -8.84
CA CYS A 44 12.49 9.43 -9.96
C CYS A 44 12.72 10.07 -11.34
N PHE A 45 13.20 11.32 -11.39
CA PHE A 45 13.50 11.99 -12.65
C PHE A 45 14.64 11.30 -13.42
N GLU A 46 15.69 10.86 -12.75
CA GLU A 46 16.77 10.09 -13.40
C GLU A 46 16.27 8.76 -13.96
N PHE A 47 15.25 8.18 -13.32
CA PHE A 47 14.63 6.94 -13.73
C PHE A 47 13.72 7.11 -14.95
N THR A 48 12.89 8.17 -14.98
CA THR A 48 11.94 8.44 -16.08
C THR A 48 12.57 9.15 -17.27
N THR A 49 13.63 9.94 -17.05
CA THR A 49 14.21 10.84 -18.07
C THR A 49 15.58 10.37 -18.54
N VAL A 50 16.41 9.86 -17.63
CA VAL A 50 17.78 9.37 -17.94
C VAL A 50 17.80 7.85 -18.13
N ARG A 51 16.65 7.16 -17.92
CA ARG A 51 16.46 5.71 -18.10
C ARG A 51 17.45 4.86 -17.30
N ASN A 52 17.91 5.35 -16.15
CA ASN A 52 18.84 4.62 -15.30
C ASN A 52 18.06 3.59 -14.45
N PRO A 53 18.21 2.28 -14.71
CA PRO A 53 17.41 1.23 -14.06
C PRO A 53 17.80 0.97 -12.61
N ILE A 54 18.98 1.42 -12.19
CA ILE A 54 19.54 1.21 -10.84
C ILE A 54 19.43 2.47 -9.96
N ALA A 55 18.89 3.58 -10.50
CA ALA A 55 18.68 4.79 -9.72
C ALA A 55 17.58 4.56 -8.66
N PRO A 56 17.86 4.72 -7.36
CA PRO A 56 16.88 4.52 -6.31
C PRO A 56 15.85 5.64 -6.36
N CYS A 57 14.65 5.32 -6.86
CA CYS A 57 13.58 6.30 -7.00
C CYS A 57 12.79 6.50 -5.68
N GLN A 58 12.83 5.52 -4.76
CA GLN A 58 12.36 5.67 -3.38
C GLN A 58 13.43 6.24 -2.44
N SER A 59 13.11 7.35 -1.78
CA SER A 59 13.95 7.88 -0.70
C SER A 59 13.86 6.99 0.55
N PRO A 60 14.90 6.96 1.41
CA PRO A 60 14.84 6.30 2.71
C PRO A 60 13.66 6.77 3.57
N LEU A 61 13.25 8.04 3.44
CA LEU A 61 12.08 8.59 4.11
C LEU A 61 10.78 7.91 3.64
N THR A 62 10.60 7.73 2.33
CA THR A 62 9.43 7.03 1.78
C THR A 62 9.37 5.59 2.29
N LEU A 63 10.50 4.89 2.29
CA LEU A 63 10.60 3.52 2.80
C LEU A 63 10.25 3.45 4.29
N GLY A 64 10.75 4.41 5.08
CA GLY A 64 10.40 4.55 6.49
C GLY A 64 8.91 4.79 6.71
N LEU A 65 8.27 5.63 5.89
CA LEU A 65 6.82 5.89 5.97
C LEU A 65 5.99 4.65 5.57
N MET A 66 6.41 3.89 4.54
CA MET A 66 5.75 2.63 4.18
C MET A 66 5.85 1.61 5.31
N PHE A 67 7.01 1.52 5.97
CA PHE A 67 7.23 0.65 7.12
C PHE A 67 6.35 1.05 8.31
N LEU A 68 6.29 2.34 8.66
CA LEU A 68 5.43 2.84 9.74
C LEU A 68 3.95 2.65 9.46
N ALA A 69 3.52 2.86 8.21
CA ALA A 69 2.15 2.57 7.79
C ALA A 69 1.80 1.09 7.97
N ALA A 70 2.75 0.20 7.70
CA ALA A 70 2.57 -1.24 7.90
C ALA A 70 2.48 -1.64 9.37
N ILE A 71 3.32 -1.04 10.24
CA ILE A 71 3.21 -1.21 11.70
C ILE A 71 1.84 -0.74 12.17
N GLY A 72 1.41 0.45 11.74
CA GLY A 72 0.11 1.01 12.10
C GLY A 72 -1.05 0.12 11.65
N GLY A 73 -1.00 -0.39 10.41
CA GLY A 73 -1.99 -1.34 9.89
C GLY A 73 -2.07 -2.63 10.71
N GLY A 74 -0.93 -3.26 10.98
CA GLY A 74 -0.86 -4.49 11.78
C GLY A 74 -1.29 -4.30 13.24
N ALA A 75 -0.96 -3.15 13.85
CA ALA A 75 -1.36 -2.83 15.21
C ALA A 75 -2.87 -2.53 15.32
N ALA A 76 -3.43 -1.79 14.36
CA ALA A 76 -4.82 -1.33 14.42
C ALA A 76 -5.85 -2.40 14.05
N MET A 77 -5.55 -3.34 13.15
CA MET A 77 -6.50 -4.39 12.77
C MET A 77 -6.79 -5.33 13.92
N THR A 78 -8.05 -5.67 14.17
CA THR A 78 -8.42 -6.57 15.28
C THR A 78 -8.16 -8.05 14.97
N ASP A 79 -8.37 -8.48 13.73
CA ASP A 79 -8.16 -9.87 13.29
C ASP A 79 -6.74 -10.08 12.74
N GLU A 80 -5.98 -10.97 13.36
CA GLU A 80 -4.61 -11.34 12.97
C GLU A 80 -4.51 -11.92 11.55
N ARG A 81 -5.51 -12.70 11.14
CA ARG A 81 -5.52 -13.30 9.80
C ARG A 81 -5.69 -12.23 8.74
N ILE A 82 -6.56 -11.26 9.01
CA ILE A 82 -6.78 -10.11 8.13
C ILE A 82 -5.54 -9.21 8.12
N ALA A 83 -4.84 -9.06 9.24
CA ALA A 83 -3.58 -8.32 9.28
C ALA A 83 -2.45 -9.00 8.48
N MET A 84 -2.32 -10.31 8.59
CA MET A 84 -1.32 -11.09 7.83
C MET A 84 -1.66 -11.20 6.34
N LEU A 85 -2.93 -11.28 5.95
CA LEU A 85 -3.31 -11.22 4.52
C LEU A 85 -3.38 -9.77 4.01
N GLY A 86 -3.57 -8.82 4.93
CA GLY A 86 -3.82 -7.42 4.67
C GLY A 86 -2.66 -6.75 3.95
N PHE A 87 -1.41 -7.08 4.28
CA PHE A 87 -0.27 -6.52 3.56
C PHE A 87 -0.31 -6.88 2.06
N LEU A 88 -0.67 -8.13 1.73
CA LEU A 88 -0.75 -8.58 0.33
C LEU A 88 -1.86 -7.83 -0.41
N ILE A 89 -3.05 -7.76 0.20
CA ILE A 89 -4.20 -7.04 -0.36
C ILE A 89 -3.84 -5.56 -0.57
N VAL A 90 -3.20 -4.94 0.42
CA VAL A 90 -2.79 -3.53 0.36
C VAL A 90 -1.86 -3.27 -0.82
N HIS A 91 -0.86 -4.13 -1.03
CA HIS A 91 0.11 -3.94 -2.12
C HIS A 91 -0.51 -4.22 -3.49
N VAL A 92 -1.37 -5.23 -3.62
CA VAL A 92 -2.08 -5.51 -4.89
C VAL A 92 -2.97 -4.33 -5.27
N PHE A 93 -3.82 -3.86 -4.35
CA PHE A 93 -4.71 -2.74 -4.63
C PHE A 93 -3.96 -1.41 -4.84
N ALA A 94 -2.93 -1.14 -4.05
CA ALA A 94 -2.11 0.05 -4.23
C ALA A 94 -1.39 0.05 -5.59
N SER A 95 -0.92 -1.12 -6.06
CA SER A 95 -0.33 -1.26 -7.40
C SER A 95 -1.34 -0.94 -8.50
N VAL A 96 -2.56 -1.47 -8.40
CA VAL A 96 -3.63 -1.23 -9.38
C VAL A 96 -4.02 0.26 -9.40
N LEU A 97 -4.21 0.87 -8.24
CA LEU A 97 -4.56 2.29 -8.13
C LEU A 97 -3.43 3.20 -8.63
N PHE A 98 -2.18 2.86 -8.33
CA PHE A 98 -1.01 3.56 -8.84
C PHE A 98 -0.95 3.53 -10.36
N ILE A 99 -1.07 2.34 -10.98
CA ILE A 99 -1.06 2.20 -12.45
C ILE A 99 -2.22 2.99 -13.05
N THR A 100 -3.40 2.90 -12.45
CA THR A 100 -4.58 3.61 -12.94
C THR A 100 -4.34 5.11 -12.89
N ALA A 101 -3.88 5.66 -11.77
CA ALA A 101 -3.57 7.08 -11.62
C ALA A 101 -2.49 7.58 -12.60
N LEU A 102 -1.54 6.73 -12.99
CA LEU A 102 -0.54 7.07 -14.01
C LEU A 102 -1.09 7.06 -15.43
N VAL A 103 -2.00 6.14 -15.75
CA VAL A 103 -2.56 5.94 -17.09
C VAL A 103 -3.72 6.90 -17.38
N THR A 104 -4.51 7.26 -16.37
CA THR A 104 -5.71 8.10 -16.51
C THR A 104 -5.45 9.42 -17.25
N PRO A 105 -4.41 10.23 -16.96
CA PRO A 105 -4.16 11.47 -17.68
C PRO A 105 -3.96 11.26 -19.19
N SER A 106 -3.31 10.17 -19.59
CA SER A 106 -3.09 9.84 -21.00
C SER A 106 -4.37 9.37 -21.68
N LEU A 107 -5.22 8.59 -21.01
CA LEU A 107 -6.53 8.19 -21.52
C LEU A 107 -7.48 9.38 -21.71
N LEU A 108 -7.34 10.41 -20.87
CA LEU A 108 -8.12 11.65 -20.95
C LEU A 108 -7.53 12.67 -21.95
N GLY A 109 -6.46 12.33 -22.67
CA GLY A 109 -5.83 13.20 -23.65
C GLY A 109 -5.08 14.39 -23.05
N LEU A 110 -4.77 14.36 -21.75
CA LEU A 110 -4.09 15.45 -21.03
C LEU A 110 -2.56 15.42 -21.20
N THR A 111 -2.01 14.35 -21.80
CA THR A 111 -0.56 14.15 -22.01
C THR A 111 -0.28 13.61 -23.41
N GLY A 112 0.86 13.97 -24.01
CA GLY A 112 1.28 13.44 -25.32
C GLY A 112 1.52 11.91 -25.32
N THR A 113 1.22 11.26 -26.45
CA THR A 113 1.31 9.79 -26.64
C THR A 113 2.70 9.20 -26.39
N GLY A 114 3.76 10.00 -26.57
CA GLY A 114 5.13 9.61 -26.23
C GLY A 114 5.39 9.45 -24.73
N LEU A 115 4.73 10.25 -23.89
CA LEU A 115 4.85 10.18 -22.42
C LEU A 115 4.18 8.89 -21.90
N PHE A 116 3.05 8.52 -22.48
CA PHE A 116 2.31 7.30 -22.13
C PHE A 116 3.16 6.04 -22.35
N ASN A 117 3.81 5.90 -23.50
CA ASN A 117 4.66 4.74 -23.80
C ASN A 117 5.87 4.63 -22.88
N VAL A 118 6.44 5.75 -22.43
CA VAL A 118 7.56 5.78 -21.48
C VAL A 118 7.10 5.39 -20.06
N ILE A 119 5.97 5.93 -19.61
CA ILE A 119 5.37 5.58 -18.31
C ILE A 119 5.03 4.08 -18.26
N LEU A 120 4.43 3.54 -19.33
CA LEU A 120 4.00 2.15 -19.39
C LEU A 120 5.17 1.16 -19.49
N SER A 121 6.13 1.42 -20.38
CA SER A 121 7.23 0.48 -20.65
C SER A 121 8.37 0.53 -19.62
N GLN A 122 8.61 1.68 -18.99
CA GLN A 122 9.72 1.84 -18.03
C GLN A 122 9.22 2.00 -16.60
N GLY A 123 8.16 2.77 -16.37
CA GLY A 123 7.61 2.99 -15.03
C GLY A 123 7.09 1.70 -14.38
N ILE A 124 6.26 0.95 -15.09
CA ILE A 124 5.58 -0.22 -14.53
C ILE A 124 6.54 -1.41 -14.36
N ILE A 125 7.28 -1.76 -15.41
CA ILE A 125 8.17 -2.94 -15.40
C ILE A 125 9.25 -2.78 -14.33
N LEU A 126 9.90 -1.62 -14.26
CA LEU A 126 10.99 -1.42 -13.31
C LEU A 126 10.51 -1.19 -11.88
N ALA A 127 9.35 -0.54 -11.67
CA ALA A 127 8.76 -0.48 -10.33
C ALA A 127 8.54 -1.91 -9.81
N ILE A 128 7.91 -2.78 -10.61
CA ILE A 128 7.64 -4.20 -10.26
C ILE A 128 8.92 -4.96 -10.00
N THR A 129 9.97 -4.73 -10.80
CA THR A 129 11.21 -5.52 -10.72
C THR A 129 12.10 -5.12 -9.54
N TYR A 130 12.20 -3.83 -9.21
CA TYR A 130 13.23 -3.34 -8.28
C TYR A 130 12.69 -2.70 -7.00
N GLN A 131 11.49 -2.12 -7.01
CA GLN A 131 10.99 -1.32 -5.87
C GLN A 131 9.93 -2.04 -5.05
N PHE A 132 8.96 -2.67 -5.72
CA PHE A 132 7.89 -3.39 -5.04
C PHE A 132 8.39 -4.54 -4.16
N PRO A 133 9.37 -5.38 -4.56
CA PRO A 133 9.78 -6.52 -3.73
C PRO A 133 10.34 -6.08 -2.37
N PHE A 134 11.11 -5.00 -2.36
CA PHE A 134 11.71 -4.46 -1.13
C PHE A 134 10.66 -3.78 -0.25
N ALA A 135 9.76 -2.99 -0.83
CA ALA A 135 8.65 -2.38 -0.11
C ALA A 135 7.68 -3.43 0.48
N ILE A 136 7.40 -4.51 -0.26
CA ILE A 136 6.58 -5.64 0.20
C ILE A 136 7.25 -6.33 1.39
N LEU A 137 8.55 -6.62 1.32
CA LEU A 137 9.29 -7.24 2.42
C LEU A 137 9.31 -6.36 3.67
N LEU A 138 9.60 -5.06 3.51
CA LEU A 138 9.55 -4.10 4.61
C LEU A 138 8.15 -4.01 5.22
N SER A 139 7.12 -4.00 4.38
CA SER A 139 5.74 -3.94 4.85
C SER A 139 5.32 -5.22 5.56
N LEU A 140 5.79 -6.39 5.12
CA LEU A 140 5.60 -7.66 5.82
C LEU A 140 6.27 -7.64 7.20
N VAL A 141 7.52 -7.20 7.29
CA VAL A 141 8.22 -7.09 8.58
C VAL A 141 7.51 -6.09 9.49
N GLY A 142 7.08 -4.96 8.94
CA GLY A 142 6.33 -3.93 9.66
C GLY A 142 4.98 -4.42 10.17
N SER A 143 4.22 -5.19 9.37
CA SER A 143 2.93 -5.72 9.79
C SER A 143 3.07 -6.78 10.89
N ILE A 144 4.09 -7.63 10.83
CA ILE A 144 4.42 -8.60 11.90
C ILE A 144 4.80 -7.86 13.19
N LEU A 145 5.63 -6.82 13.10
CA LEU A 145 5.96 -5.96 14.24
C LEU A 145 4.72 -5.24 14.80
N GLY A 146 3.84 -4.76 13.94
CA GLY A 146 2.56 -4.16 14.33
C GLY A 146 1.66 -5.13 15.07
N LEU A 147 1.58 -6.38 14.61
CA LEU A 147 0.85 -7.46 15.28
C LEU A 147 1.44 -7.79 16.65
N TYR A 148 2.78 -7.81 16.75
CA TYR A 148 3.49 -8.00 18.01
C TYR A 148 3.21 -6.87 19.01
N VAL A 149 3.40 -5.61 18.60
CA VAL A 149 3.15 -4.42 19.43
C VAL A 149 1.67 -4.30 19.81
N GLY A 150 0.77 -4.74 18.93
CA GLY A 150 -0.67 -4.84 19.20
C GLY A 150 -1.06 -5.93 20.20
N GLY A 151 -0.10 -6.70 20.72
CA GLY A 151 -0.33 -7.76 21.71
C GLY A 151 -1.05 -8.98 21.15
N LYS A 152 -0.95 -9.21 19.84
CA LYS A 152 -1.68 -10.29 19.14
C LYS A 152 -0.86 -11.56 18.97
N ILE A 153 0.48 -11.46 18.96
CA ILE A 153 1.37 -12.61 18.69
C ILE A 153 1.82 -13.36 19.98
N ASP A 154 1.56 -12.83 21.18
CA ASP A 154 2.02 -13.41 22.46
C ASP A 154 0.87 -13.77 23.45
N ARG A 155 -0.29 -14.21 22.94
CA ARG A 155 -1.38 -14.77 23.79
C ARG A 155 -1.92 -16.09 23.28
#